data_AF-Q08UI3-F1
#
_entry.id   AF-Q08UI3-F1
#
_cell.length_a   1.000
_cell.length_b   1.000
_cell.length_c   1.000
_cell.angle_alpha   90.00
_cell.angle_beta   90.00
_cell.angle_gamma   90.00
#
_symmetry.space_group_name_H-M   'P 1'
#
loop_
_entity.id
_entity.type
_entity.pdbx_description
1 polymer ?
#
loop_
_entity_poly.entity_id
_entity_poly.type
_entity_poly.pdbx_seq_one_letter_code
_entity_poly.pdbx_strand_id
1 'polypeptide(L)'
;MPTPADSRDYRVLFFCPASLARMERIEAPVGRLLSRLQAPPAELAPLEEAGVLNEAGWKVYMVRSLSERSAAQALAAYVSEATCTLAAELEAEVLGLYVDVSGDSARVCRCEPEQGPETFAGRRHVALSRTAEWLEVAPATLAALFQLEAPDDYEPDAEDRFVEEKLQEARALMEQYRRHAKIST
;
A
#
# COMPACT_ATOMS: atom_id res chain seq x y z
N MET A 1 23.92 4.82 -14.00
CA MET A 1 24.29 4.55 -12.59
C MET A 1 23.02 4.73 -11.78
N PRO A 2 22.47 3.71 -11.10
CA PRO A 2 21.34 3.93 -10.20
C PRO A 2 21.84 4.78 -9.03
N THR A 3 21.27 5.96 -8.87
CA THR A 3 21.47 6.82 -7.70
C THR A 3 21.03 6.03 -6.46
N PRO A 4 21.76 6.12 -5.34
CA PRO A 4 21.27 5.55 -4.09
C PRO A 4 19.90 6.18 -3.80
N ALA A 5 18.88 5.32 -3.72
CA ALA A 5 17.54 5.66 -3.28
C ALA A 5 17.62 6.44 -1.97
N ASP A 6 17.18 7.70 -1.96
CA ASP A 6 17.09 8.46 -0.73
C ASP A 6 16.02 7.77 0.14
N SER A 7 16.28 7.61 1.43
CA SER A 7 15.30 6.98 2.33
C SER A 7 13.99 7.79 2.41
N ARG A 8 14.02 9.03 1.92
CA ARG A 8 12.87 9.94 1.81
C ARG A 8 11.90 9.55 0.68
N ASP A 9 12.37 8.81 -0.31
CA ASP A 9 11.60 8.49 -1.52
C ASP A 9 10.64 7.32 -1.32
N TYR A 10 10.84 6.48 -0.30
CA TYR A 10 10.10 5.23 -0.14
C TYR A 10 9.53 5.13 1.27
N ARG A 11 8.22 4.86 1.37
CA ARG A 11 7.54 4.68 2.67
C ARG A 11 6.82 3.35 2.70
N VAL A 12 6.97 2.63 3.81
CA VAL A 12 6.20 1.42 4.14
C VAL A 12 5.49 1.67 5.46
N LEU A 13 4.16 1.53 5.44
CA LEU A 13 3.30 1.59 6.61
C LEU A 13 2.63 0.24 6.86
N PHE A 14 2.49 -0.12 8.14
CA PHE A 14 1.65 -1.22 8.59
C PHE A 14 0.52 -0.68 9.46
N PHE A 15 -0.69 -1.11 9.19
CA PHE A 15 -1.90 -0.78 9.95
C PHE A 15 -2.30 -2.03 10.72
N CYS A 16 -2.20 -1.94 12.04
CA CYS A 16 -2.49 -3.04 12.95
C CYS A 16 -3.67 -2.64 13.86
N PRO A 17 -4.53 -3.58 14.29
CA PRO A 17 -5.61 -3.27 15.22
C PRO A 17 -5.06 -2.72 16.54
N ALA A 18 -5.52 -1.56 16.98
CA ALA A 18 -5.00 -0.83 18.13
C ALA A 18 -5.08 -1.64 19.44
N SER A 19 -6.06 -2.53 19.56
CA SER A 19 -6.25 -3.42 20.70
C SER A 19 -5.16 -4.49 20.84
N LEU A 20 -4.49 -4.85 19.73
CA LEU A 20 -3.51 -5.94 19.65
C LEU A 20 -2.09 -5.46 19.32
N ALA A 21 -1.97 -4.26 18.77
CA ALA A 21 -0.74 -3.67 18.29
C ALA A 21 0.24 -3.33 19.44
N ARG A 22 1.04 -4.31 19.85
CA ARG A 22 2.16 -4.15 20.78
C ARG A 22 3.48 -4.17 20.03
N MET A 23 4.36 -3.22 20.33
CA MET A 23 5.62 -3.02 19.61
C MET A 23 6.49 -4.30 19.62
N GLU A 24 6.57 -4.98 20.76
CA GLU A 24 7.42 -6.17 20.91
C GLU A 24 6.98 -7.33 20.00
N ARG A 25 5.68 -7.38 19.66
CA ARG A 25 5.12 -8.42 18.78
C ARG A 25 5.36 -8.12 17.31
N ILE A 26 5.44 -6.85 16.91
CA ILE A 26 5.51 -6.47 15.49
C ILE A 26 6.93 -6.23 15.00
N GLU A 27 7.84 -5.77 15.86
CA GLU A 27 9.24 -5.49 15.47
C GLU A 27 9.99 -6.76 15.11
N ALA A 28 9.85 -7.81 15.92
CA ALA A 28 10.61 -9.03 15.72
C ALA A 28 10.30 -9.71 14.38
N PRO A 29 9.03 -9.86 13.94
CA PRO A 29 8.69 -10.32 12.59
C PRO A 29 9.36 -9.52 11.46
N VAL A 30 9.25 -8.19 11.50
CA VAL A 30 9.80 -7.32 10.45
C VAL A 30 11.33 -7.36 10.44
N GLY A 31 11.96 -7.34 11.62
CA GLY A 31 13.41 -7.46 11.76
C GLY A 31 13.95 -8.80 11.24
N ARG A 32 13.25 -9.91 11.51
CA ARG A 32 13.60 -11.23 10.95
C ARG A 32 13.49 -11.24 9.42
N LEU A 33 12.44 -10.65 8.87
CA LEU A 33 12.26 -10.55 7.43
C LEU A 33 13.38 -9.73 6.78
N LEU A 34 13.68 -8.54 7.30
CA LEU A 34 14.77 -7.69 6.80
C LEU A 34 16.12 -8.40 6.86
N SER A 35 16.40 -9.10 7.96
CA SER A 35 17.64 -9.89 8.11
C SER A 35 17.74 -10.98 7.05
N ARG A 36 16.65 -11.72 6.79
CA ARG A 36 16.59 -12.77 5.77
C ARG A 36 16.78 -12.21 4.36
N LEU A 37 16.28 -11.00 4.10
CA LEU A 37 16.45 -10.28 2.84
C LEU A 37 17.84 -9.63 2.70
N GLN A 38 18.70 -9.72 3.73
CA GLN A 38 19.96 -8.97 3.82
C GLN A 38 19.76 -7.46 3.61
N ALA A 39 18.57 -6.98 3.99
CA ALA A 39 18.16 -5.60 3.88
C ALA A 39 18.77 -4.75 5.00
N PRO A 40 18.80 -3.42 4.84
CA PRO A 40 19.25 -2.52 5.88
C PRO A 40 18.41 -2.67 7.17
N PRO A 41 19.02 -2.49 8.36
CA PRO A 41 18.28 -2.49 9.61
C PRO A 41 17.28 -1.32 9.63
N ALA A 42 16.11 -1.58 10.22
CA ALA A 42 15.05 -0.60 10.37
C ALA A 42 14.36 -0.75 11.71
N GLU A 43 13.78 0.34 12.19
CA GLU A 43 12.87 0.37 13.33
C GLU A 43 11.43 0.57 12.86
N LEU A 44 10.46 0.16 13.68
CA LEU A 44 9.05 0.49 13.49
C LEU A 44 8.69 1.66 14.39
N ALA A 45 8.51 2.84 13.79
CA ALA A 45 8.09 4.02 14.53
C ALA A 45 6.56 4.14 14.51
N PRO A 46 5.89 4.24 15.67
CA PRO A 46 4.46 4.50 15.70
C PRO A 46 4.17 5.91 15.17
N LEU A 47 3.11 6.05 14.38
CA LEU A 47 2.65 7.34 13.86
C LEU A 47 1.55 7.91 14.75
N GLU A 48 1.93 8.76 15.70
CA GLU A 48 0.98 9.43 16.61
C GLU A 48 0.07 10.43 15.88
N GLU A 49 0.52 10.96 14.73
CA GLU A 49 -0.24 11.89 13.89
C GLU A 49 -1.42 11.21 13.16
N ALA A 50 -1.55 9.88 13.25
CA ALA A 50 -2.62 9.09 12.66
C ALA A 50 -3.94 9.16 13.45
N GLY A 51 -4.34 10.33 13.94
CA GLY A 51 -5.47 10.52 14.87
C GLY A 51 -6.78 9.85 14.43
N VAL A 52 -7.23 10.13 13.20
CA VAL A 52 -8.47 9.54 12.64
C VAL A 52 -8.37 8.01 12.52
N LEU A 53 -7.19 7.48 12.24
CA LEU A 53 -6.97 6.03 12.15
C LEU A 53 -6.97 5.39 13.54
N ASN A 54 -6.39 6.05 14.53
CA ASN A 54 -6.44 5.61 15.92
C ASN A 54 -7.89 5.57 16.44
N GLU A 55 -8.70 6.57 16.09
CA GLU A 55 -10.15 6.60 16.40
C GLU A 55 -10.92 5.47 15.69
N ALA A 56 -10.53 5.14 14.45
CA ALA A 56 -11.04 3.98 13.71
C ALA A 56 -10.51 2.63 14.22
N GLY A 57 -9.73 2.62 15.31
CA GLY A 57 -9.22 1.40 15.94
C GLY A 57 -7.94 0.84 15.30
N TRP A 58 -7.24 1.63 14.49
CA TRP A 58 -5.99 1.26 13.82
C TRP A 58 -4.79 1.98 14.42
N LYS A 59 -3.73 1.24 14.73
CA LYS A 59 -2.42 1.78 15.08
C LYS A 59 -1.47 1.61 13.91
N VAL A 60 -0.83 2.71 13.51
CA VAL A 60 0.00 2.77 12.31
C VAL A 60 1.47 2.79 12.66
N TYR A 61 2.26 1.96 11.98
CA TYR A 61 3.70 1.87 12.15
C TYR A 61 4.42 2.14 10.84
N MET A 62 5.42 3.02 10.89
CA MET A 62 6.28 3.35 9.76
C MET A 62 7.61 2.62 9.87
N VAL A 63 8.06 2.01 8.78
CA VAL A 63 9.41 1.47 8.68
C VAL A 63 10.39 2.62 8.50
N ARG A 64 11.28 2.84 9.46
CA ARG A 64 12.36 3.84 9.38
C ARG A 64 13.70 3.17 9.27
N SER A 65 14.43 3.52 8.21
CA SER A 65 15.77 2.98 7.98
C SER A 65 16.75 3.56 9.00
N LEU A 66 17.57 2.69 9.60
CA LEU A 66 18.63 3.09 10.53
C LEU A 66 19.98 3.31 9.81
N SER A 67 19.97 3.26 8.48
CA SER A 67 21.14 3.45 7.62
C SER A 67 20.78 4.31 6.42
N GLU A 68 21.80 4.76 5.67
CA GLU A 68 21.62 5.50 4.42
C GLU A 68 20.86 4.70 3.33
N ARG A 69 20.91 3.37 3.39
CA ARG A 69 20.17 2.51 2.47
C ARG A 69 18.73 2.33 2.95
N SER A 70 17.78 2.46 2.03
CA SER A 70 16.35 2.36 2.32
C SER A 70 15.88 0.92 2.57
N ALA A 71 15.51 0.62 3.82
CA ALA A 71 14.82 -0.61 4.19
C ALA A 71 13.39 -0.66 3.62
N ALA A 72 12.73 0.50 3.50
CA ALA A 72 11.41 0.62 2.89
C ALA A 72 11.44 0.18 1.42
N GLN A 73 12.48 0.58 0.68
CA GLN A 73 12.69 0.13 -0.70
C GLN A 73 12.93 -1.39 -0.77
N ALA A 74 13.74 -1.93 0.13
CA ALA A 74 13.98 -3.38 0.19
C ALA A 74 12.70 -4.17 0.50
N LEU A 75 11.81 -3.63 1.33
CA LEU A 75 10.51 -4.23 1.64
C LEU A 75 9.47 -4.05 0.54
N ALA A 76 9.66 -3.18 -0.46
CA ALA A 76 8.67 -2.90 -1.50
C ALA A 76 8.19 -4.18 -2.24
N ALA A 77 9.08 -5.15 -2.45
CA ALA A 77 8.75 -6.44 -3.06
C ALA A 77 8.14 -7.46 -2.10
N TYR A 78 8.26 -7.22 -0.79
CA TYR A 78 7.93 -8.16 0.27
C TYR A 78 6.86 -7.63 1.23
N VAL A 79 6.19 -6.52 0.90
CA VAL A 79 5.12 -5.95 1.74
C VAL A 79 4.04 -6.99 2.04
N SER A 80 3.61 -7.78 1.06
CA SER A 80 2.61 -8.82 1.27
C SER A 80 3.08 -9.89 2.27
N GLU A 81 4.34 -10.31 2.18
CA GLU A 81 4.91 -11.28 3.11
C GLU A 81 5.04 -10.70 4.52
N ALA A 82 5.52 -9.47 4.65
CA ALA A 82 5.59 -8.77 5.92
C ALA A 82 4.20 -8.64 6.57
N THR A 83 3.22 -8.23 5.77
CA THR A 83 1.82 -8.06 6.21
C THR A 83 1.24 -9.36 6.72
N CYS A 84 1.40 -10.47 5.99
CA CYS A 84 0.87 -11.75 6.44
C CYS A 84 1.62 -12.33 7.63
N THR A 85 2.93 -12.07 7.75
CA THR A 85 3.68 -12.46 8.94
C THR A 85 3.15 -11.71 10.18
N LEU A 86 2.85 -10.42 10.04
CA LEU A 86 2.25 -9.62 11.11
C LEU A 86 0.81 -10.05 11.42
N ALA A 87 0.00 -10.34 10.40
CA ALA A 87 -1.37 -10.83 10.57
C ALA A 87 -1.41 -12.16 11.33
N ALA A 88 -0.51 -13.09 10.98
CA ALA A 88 -0.37 -14.36 11.68
C ALA A 88 0.13 -14.18 13.12
N GLU A 89 1.10 -13.28 13.34
CA GLU A 89 1.62 -13.00 14.68
C GLU A 89 0.59 -12.33 15.59
N LEU A 90 -0.25 -11.44 15.04
CA LEU A 90 -1.29 -10.73 15.79
C LEU A 90 -2.62 -11.50 15.86
N GLU A 91 -2.78 -12.56 15.07
CA GLU A 91 -4.04 -13.28 14.85
C GLU A 91 -5.19 -12.33 14.48
N ALA A 92 -4.90 -11.35 13.62
CA ALA A 92 -5.85 -10.32 13.23
C ALA A 92 -5.57 -9.77 11.84
N GLU A 93 -6.54 -9.05 11.29
CA GLU A 93 -6.38 -8.33 10.03
C GLU A 93 -5.28 -7.27 10.14
N VAL A 94 -4.36 -7.28 9.18
CA VAL A 94 -3.28 -6.29 9.06
C VAL A 94 -3.24 -5.81 7.62
N LEU A 95 -3.03 -4.50 7.45
CA LEU A 95 -2.74 -3.92 6.14
C LEU A 95 -1.29 -3.47 6.06
N GLY A 96 -0.65 -3.71 4.93
CA GLY A 96 0.66 -3.18 4.59
C GLY A 96 0.59 -2.37 3.32
N LEU A 97 1.16 -1.17 3.35
CA LEU A 97 1.16 -0.23 2.24
C LEU A 97 2.58 0.25 1.98
N TYR A 98 3.07 0.03 0.76
CA TYR A 98 4.26 0.67 0.22
C TYR A 98 3.87 1.77 -0.76
N VAL A 99 4.56 2.90 -0.65
CA VAL A 99 4.44 4.05 -1.53
C VAL A 99 5.83 4.51 -1.96
N ASP A 100 6.01 4.65 -3.26
CA ASP A 100 7.04 5.48 -3.87
C ASP A 100 6.55 6.95 -3.83
N VAL A 101 7.17 7.76 -2.98
CA VAL A 101 6.82 9.17 -2.76
C VAL A 101 7.28 10.03 -3.95
N SER A 102 8.44 9.68 -4.54
CA SER A 102 9.02 10.41 -5.66
C SER A 102 8.48 9.93 -7.01
N GLY A 103 7.98 8.70 -7.09
CA GLY A 103 7.23 8.15 -8.21
C GLY A 103 5.71 8.11 -8.01
N ASP A 104 5.00 7.40 -8.89
CA ASP A 104 3.55 7.12 -8.79
C ASP A 104 3.27 5.62 -8.53
N SER A 105 4.23 4.88 -7.98
CA SER A 105 4.08 3.45 -7.72
C SER A 105 3.68 3.17 -6.28
N ALA A 106 2.72 2.28 -6.09
CA ALA A 106 2.36 1.78 -4.77
C ALA A 106 1.95 0.31 -4.80
N ARG A 107 2.05 -0.32 -3.64
CA ARG A 107 1.63 -1.69 -3.40
C ARG A 107 0.92 -1.79 -2.06
N VAL A 108 -0.23 -2.44 -2.05
CA VAL A 108 -0.97 -2.69 -0.82
C VAL A 108 -1.29 -4.16 -0.68
N CYS A 109 -1.26 -4.65 0.55
CA CYS A 109 -1.70 -5.96 0.96
C CYS A 109 -2.64 -5.81 2.15
N ARG A 110 -3.81 -6.44 2.09
CA ARG A 110 -4.68 -6.73 3.23
C ARG A 110 -4.55 -8.21 3.52
N CYS A 111 -4.14 -8.58 4.73
CA CYS A 111 -4.00 -9.99 5.08
C CYS A 111 -4.84 -10.29 6.31
N GLU A 112 -5.84 -11.15 6.13
CA GLU A 112 -6.63 -11.74 7.20
C GLU A 112 -6.12 -13.16 7.47
N PRO A 113 -6.00 -13.62 8.72
CA PRO A 113 -5.48 -14.96 9.04
C PRO A 113 -6.22 -16.11 8.34
N GLU A 114 -7.53 -15.95 8.12
CA GLU A 114 -8.39 -17.01 7.56
C GLU A 114 -8.56 -16.92 6.04
N GLN A 115 -8.57 -15.70 5.48
CA GLN A 115 -8.87 -15.47 4.06
C GLN A 115 -7.60 -15.37 3.20
N GLY A 116 -6.45 -15.13 3.82
CA GLY A 116 -5.17 -14.93 3.14
C GLY A 116 -5.01 -13.50 2.59
N PRO A 117 -3.97 -13.26 1.77
CA PRO A 117 -3.65 -11.93 1.28
C PRO A 117 -4.51 -11.51 0.09
N GLU A 118 -5.16 -10.35 0.21
CA GLU A 118 -5.66 -9.56 -0.92
C GLU A 118 -4.64 -8.48 -1.27
N THR A 119 -4.18 -8.43 -2.53
CA THR A 119 -3.08 -7.53 -2.93
C THR A 119 -3.44 -6.68 -4.14
N PHE A 120 -2.80 -5.51 -4.21
CA PHE A 120 -2.84 -4.63 -5.37
C PHE A 120 -1.47 -3.99 -5.57
N ALA A 121 -1.03 -3.88 -6.82
CA ALA A 121 0.18 -3.18 -7.23
C ALA A 121 -0.14 -2.32 -8.46
N GLY A 122 0.19 -1.04 -8.42
CA GLY A 122 -0.15 -0.11 -9.50
C GLY A 122 0.08 1.35 -9.13
N ARG A 123 -0.76 2.24 -9.69
CA ARG A 123 -0.69 3.68 -9.44
C ARG A 123 -0.98 4.01 -7.97
N ARG A 124 -0.27 5.01 -7.43
CA ARG A 124 -0.31 5.40 -6.02
C ARG A 124 -1.70 5.81 -5.56
N HIS A 125 -2.37 6.66 -6.32
CA HIS A 125 -3.71 7.11 -5.96
C HIS A 125 -4.72 5.95 -5.86
N VAL A 126 -4.63 4.95 -6.74
CA VAL A 126 -5.53 3.77 -6.70
C VAL A 126 -5.26 2.91 -5.46
N ALA A 127 -3.98 2.70 -5.12
CA ALA A 127 -3.62 1.97 -3.92
C ALA A 127 -4.08 2.70 -2.65
N LEU A 128 -3.93 4.02 -2.58
CA LEU A 128 -4.41 4.83 -1.47
C LEU A 128 -5.93 4.77 -1.35
N SER A 129 -6.68 4.88 -2.45
CA SER A 129 -8.14 4.77 -2.43
C SER A 129 -8.61 3.41 -1.91
N ARG A 130 -8.01 2.31 -2.38
CA ARG A 130 -8.34 0.96 -1.86
C ARG A 130 -7.99 0.79 -0.39
N THR A 131 -6.84 1.30 0.02
CA THR A 131 -6.43 1.23 1.43
C THR A 131 -7.39 2.03 2.31
N ALA A 132 -7.84 3.19 1.85
CA ALA A 132 -8.80 4.03 2.55
C ALA A 132 -10.17 3.35 2.69
N GLU A 133 -10.62 2.67 1.63
CA GLU A 133 -11.85 1.86 1.64
C GLU A 133 -11.77 0.75 2.69
N TRP A 134 -10.67 -0.01 2.74
CA TRP A 134 -10.49 -1.07 3.74
C TRP A 134 -10.37 -0.56 5.18
N LEU A 135 -9.78 0.62 5.36
CA LEU A 135 -9.66 1.26 6.68
C LEU A 135 -10.91 2.06 7.07
N GLU A 136 -11.90 2.15 6.18
CA GLU A 136 -13.12 2.97 6.35
C GLU A 136 -12.83 4.45 6.67
N VAL A 137 -11.81 5.03 6.01
CA VAL A 137 -11.42 6.45 6.18
C VAL A 137 -11.42 7.20 4.85
N ALA A 138 -11.30 8.53 4.91
CA ALA A 138 -11.12 9.35 3.72
C ALA A 138 -9.72 9.13 3.09
N PRO A 139 -9.60 9.04 1.75
CA PRO A 139 -8.29 8.93 1.07
C PRO A 139 -7.32 10.07 1.40
N ALA A 140 -7.84 11.28 1.64
CA ALA A 140 -7.04 12.43 2.06
C ALA A 140 -6.30 12.20 3.39
N THR A 141 -6.89 11.44 4.32
CA THR A 141 -6.25 11.05 5.59
C THR A 141 -4.98 10.24 5.33
N LEU A 142 -5.02 9.32 4.36
CA LEU A 142 -3.84 8.53 4.00
C LEU A 142 -2.81 9.38 3.27
N ALA A 143 -3.21 10.19 2.29
CA ALA A 143 -2.29 11.06 1.55
C ALA A 143 -1.46 11.97 2.48
N ALA A 144 -2.10 12.52 3.53
CA ALA A 144 -1.44 13.35 4.53
C ALA A 144 -0.31 12.61 5.29
N LEU A 145 -0.46 11.32 5.59
CA LEU A 145 0.59 10.52 6.25
C LEU A 145 1.87 10.41 5.43
N PHE A 146 1.73 10.44 4.11
CA PHE A 146 2.86 10.39 3.18
C PHE A 146 3.41 11.78 2.85
N GLN A 147 2.83 12.86 3.40
CA GLN A 147 3.11 14.25 3.03
C GLN A 147 3.03 14.45 1.51
N LEU A 148 2.13 13.70 0.88
CA LEU A 148 1.81 13.94 -0.51
C LEU A 148 0.98 15.21 -0.53
N GLU A 149 1.28 16.09 -1.49
CA GLU A 149 0.34 17.15 -1.83
C GLU A 149 -1.01 16.45 -2.04
N ALA A 150 -2.05 16.95 -1.36
CA ALA A 150 -3.40 16.55 -1.69
C ALA A 150 -3.52 16.70 -3.22
N PRO A 151 -4.23 15.81 -3.92
CA PRO A 151 -4.50 16.05 -5.32
C PRO A 151 -5.33 17.35 -5.38
N ASP A 152 -4.65 18.49 -5.49
CA ASP A 152 -5.22 19.72 -6.00
C ASP A 152 -5.73 19.32 -7.37
N ASP A 153 -7.05 19.34 -7.51
CA ASP A 153 -7.80 19.10 -8.74
C ASP A 153 -7.11 18.12 -9.69
N TYR A 154 -7.29 16.80 -9.46
CA TYR A 154 -6.96 15.80 -10.48
C TYR A 154 -7.74 16.13 -11.77
N GLU A 155 -7.13 16.91 -12.64
CA GLU A 155 -7.53 17.04 -14.03
C GLU A 155 -6.88 15.87 -14.77
N PRO A 156 -7.66 14.92 -15.31
CA PRO A 156 -7.11 13.87 -16.15
C PRO A 156 -6.37 14.52 -17.32
N ASP A 157 -5.08 14.23 -17.42
CA ASP A 157 -4.25 14.78 -18.47
C ASP A 157 -4.67 14.22 -19.86
N ALA A 158 -3.98 14.63 -20.91
CA ALA A 158 -4.29 14.16 -22.25
C ALA A 158 -4.10 12.64 -22.39
N GLU A 159 -3.19 12.04 -21.62
CA GLU A 159 -2.87 10.62 -21.70
C GLU A 159 -3.93 9.79 -20.97
N ASP A 160 -4.35 10.23 -19.78
CA ASP A 160 -5.43 9.59 -19.02
C ASP A 160 -6.76 9.62 -19.80
N ARG A 161 -7.11 10.75 -20.44
CA ARG A 161 -8.30 10.83 -21.31
C ARG A 161 -8.23 9.90 -22.51
N PHE A 162 -7.05 9.80 -23.14
CA PHE A 162 -6.84 8.89 -24.26
C PHE A 162 -6.97 7.42 -23.84
N VAL A 163 -6.40 7.05 -22.70
CA VAL A 163 -6.53 5.70 -22.15
C VAL A 163 -7.99 5.37 -21.84
N GLU A 164 -8.73 6.30 -21.24
CA GLU A 164 -10.14 6.11 -20.93
C GLU A 164 -11.00 5.95 -22.19
N GLU A 165 -10.77 6.78 -23.21
CA GLU A 165 -11.41 6.66 -24.52
C GLU A 165 -11.15 5.28 -25.14
N LYS A 166 -9.90 4.80 -25.12
CA LYS A 166 -9.54 3.49 -25.65
C LYS A 166 -10.15 2.34 -24.86
N LEU A 167 -10.27 2.47 -23.54
CA LEU A 167 -10.97 1.50 -22.70
C LEU A 167 -12.48 1.47 -23.00
N GLN A 168 -13.10 2.62 -23.28
CA GLN A 168 -14.50 2.68 -23.70
C GLN A 168 -14.73 2.05 -25.08
N GLU A 169 -13.88 2.36 -26.06
CA GLU A 169 -13.91 1.72 -27.38
C GLU A 169 -13.78 0.20 -27.27
N ALA A 170 -12.82 -0.27 -26.47
CA ALA A 170 -12.60 -1.70 -26.23
C ALA A 170 -13.84 -2.37 -25.59
N ARG A 171 -14.47 -1.73 -24.61
CA ARG A 171 -15.71 -2.25 -23.98
C ARG A 171 -16.86 -2.33 -25.00
N ALA A 172 -17.03 -1.32 -25.84
CA ALA A 172 -18.06 -1.32 -26.89
C ALA A 172 -17.83 -2.44 -27.93
N LEU A 173 -16.58 -2.64 -28.35
CA LEU A 173 -16.19 -3.75 -29.24
C LEU A 173 -16.48 -5.10 -28.58
N MET A 174 -16.09 -5.30 -27.32
CA MET A 174 -16.37 -6.55 -26.59
C MET A 174 -17.86 -6.83 -26.46
N GLU A 175 -18.68 -5.79 -26.27
CA GLU A 175 -20.13 -5.93 -26.20
C GLU A 175 -20.74 -6.27 -27.57
N GLN A 176 -20.25 -5.66 -28.65
CA GLN A 176 -20.65 -6.02 -30.02
C GLN A 176 -20.31 -7.47 -30.35
N TYR A 177 -19.09 -7.93 -30.05
CA TYR A 177 -18.71 -9.33 -30.22
C TYR A 177 -19.61 -10.26 -29.41
N ARG A 178 -19.93 -9.91 -28.15
CA ARG A 178 -20.85 -10.69 -27.31
C ARG A 178 -22.27 -10.75 -27.88
N ARG A 179 -22.77 -9.67 -28.47
CA ARG A 179 -24.10 -9.62 -29.11
C ARG A 179 -24.13 -10.44 -30.40
N HIS A 180 -23.10 -10.32 -31.25
CA HIS A 180 -22.99 -11.12 -32.47
C HIS A 180 -22.81 -12.62 -32.18
N ALA A 181 -22.09 -12.98 -31.12
CA ALA A 181 -21.95 -14.37 -30.68
C ALA A 181 -23.27 -14.98 -30.17
N LYS A 182 -24.19 -14.17 -29.62
CA LYS A 182 -25.51 -14.63 -29.15
C LYS A 182 -26.56 -14.81 -30.25
N ILE A 183 -26.38 -14.20 -31.42
CA ILE A 183 -27.32 -14.28 -32.55
C ILE A 183 -27.01 -15.49 -33.45
N SER A 184 -25.86 -16.12 -33.28
CA SER A 184 -25.40 -17.24 -34.10
C SER A 184 -25.65 -18.64 -33.50
N THR A 185 -26.57 -18.76 -32.54
CA THR A 185 -27.09 -20.03 -31.98
C THR A 185 -28.60 -20.07 -32.15
#